data_AF-A0A6M5YGH3-F1
#
_entry.id   AF-A0A6M5YGH3-F1
#
_cell.length_a   1.000
_cell.length_b   1.000
_cell.length_c   1.000
_cell.angle_alpha   90.00
_cell.angle_beta   90.00
_cell.angle_gamma   90.00
#
_symmetry.space_group_name_H-M   'P 1'
#
loop_
_entity.id
_entity.type
_entity.pdbx_description
1 polymer ?
#
loop_
_entity_poly.entity_id
_entity_poly.type
_entity_poly.pdbx_seq_one_letter_code
_entity_poly.pdbx_strand_id
1 'polypeptide(L)'
;MNTSLKPLTSSAVLRAATTLILAEGGTSSLIVKQFLLNQGYQAYEAEVARCLFLLALQEGWTIQDNGLFRVYYFPTPGTSPQ
;
A
#
# COMPACT_ATOMS: atom_id res chain seq x y z
N MET A 1 -27.35 9.06 0.63
CA MET A 1 -26.50 9.73 -0.37
C MET A 1 -25.77 8.64 -1.13
N ASN A 2 -26.15 8.38 -2.39
CA ASN A 2 -25.54 7.33 -3.20
C ASN A 2 -24.24 7.86 -3.81
N THR A 3 -23.17 7.87 -3.03
CA THR A 3 -21.83 8.12 -3.57
C THR A 3 -21.33 6.80 -4.16
N SER A 4 -21.46 6.61 -5.48
CA SER A 4 -20.74 5.54 -6.17
C SER A 4 -19.27 5.66 -5.81
N LEU A 5 -18.78 4.69 -5.04
CA LEU A 5 -17.37 4.60 -4.67
C LEU A 5 -16.55 4.44 -5.95
N LYS A 6 -15.41 5.12 -6.01
CA LYS A 6 -14.48 4.98 -7.13
C LYS A 6 -13.92 3.56 -7.13
N PRO A 7 -13.84 2.88 -8.29
CA PRO A 7 -13.22 1.57 -8.36
C PRO A 7 -11.75 1.66 -7.94
N LEU A 8 -11.28 0.62 -7.25
CA LEU A 8 -9.87 0.52 -6.90
C LEU A 8 -9.02 0.38 -8.17
N THR A 9 -7.92 1.13 -8.24
CA THR A 9 -6.95 1.02 -9.33
C THR A 9 -5.55 0.89 -8.76
N SER A 10 -4.66 0.17 -9.44
CA SER A 10 -3.27 0.01 -9.01
C SER A 10 -2.57 1.36 -8.84
N SER A 11 -2.87 2.35 -9.69
CA SER A 11 -2.33 3.70 -9.59
C SER A 11 -2.81 4.46 -8.35
N ALA A 12 -4.04 4.20 -7.89
CA ALA A 12 -4.54 4.77 -6.64
C ALA A 12 -3.84 4.14 -5.42
N VAL A 13 -3.67 2.81 -5.43
CA VAL A 13 -2.93 2.09 -4.38
C VAL A 13 -1.48 2.55 -4.32
N LEU A 14 -0.81 2.69 -5.47
CA LEU A 14 0.57 3.18 -5.55
C LEU A 14 0.68 4.59 -4.96
N ARG A 15 -0.13 5.55 -5.42
CA ARG A 15 -0.08 6.92 -4.90
C ARG A 15 -0.37 6.98 -3.40
N ALA A 16 -1.37 6.23 -2.92
CA ALA A 16 -1.69 6.17 -1.50
C ALA A 16 -0.51 5.61 -0.70
N ALA A 17 0.04 4.47 -1.12
CA ALA A 17 1.16 3.83 -0.45
C ALA A 17 2.42 4.71 -0.45
N THR A 18 2.81 5.28 -1.60
CA THR A 18 3.94 6.22 -1.70
C THR A 18 3.75 7.43 -0.78
N THR A 19 2.54 8.00 -0.73
CA THR A 19 2.24 9.15 0.16
C THR A 19 2.40 8.77 1.62
N LEU A 20 1.89 7.61 2.03
CA LEU A 20 1.98 7.12 3.40
C LEU A 20 3.42 6.78 3.78
N ILE A 21 4.19 6.13 2.90
CA ILE A 21 5.60 5.83 3.15
C ILE A 21 6.41 7.13 3.26
N LEU A 22 6.14 8.15 2.44
CA LEU A 22 6.79 9.47 2.55
C LEU A 22 6.44 10.19 3.85
N ALA A 23 5.21 10.07 4.32
CA ALA A 23 4.72 10.79 5.50
C ALA A 23 5.10 10.09 6.82
N GLU A 24 5.02 8.76 6.88
CA GLU A 24 5.15 7.97 8.10
C GLU A 24 6.41 7.09 8.11
N GLY A 25 7.17 7.07 7.02
CA GLY A 25 8.36 6.23 6.85
C GLY A 25 8.04 4.80 6.41
N GLY A 26 6.78 4.36 6.46
CA GLY A 26 6.33 3.03 6.03
C GLY A 26 4.81 2.93 6.02
N THR A 27 4.26 1.88 5.41
CA THR A 27 2.80 1.69 5.36
C THR A 27 2.41 0.22 5.37
N SER A 28 1.16 -0.08 5.73
CA SER A 28 0.56 -1.42 5.61
C SER A 28 -0.70 -1.40 4.75
N SER A 29 -1.17 -2.57 4.33
CA SER A 29 -2.40 -2.71 3.54
C SER A 29 -3.62 -2.10 4.25
N LEU A 30 -3.65 -2.13 5.58
CA LEU A 30 -4.74 -1.56 6.39
C LEU A 30 -4.74 -0.03 6.35
N ILE A 31 -3.56 0.59 6.50
CA ILE A 31 -3.42 2.06 6.43
C ILE A 31 -3.75 2.55 5.01
N VAL A 32 -3.25 1.86 3.98
CA VAL A 32 -3.56 2.16 2.58
C VAL A 32 -5.06 2.05 2.30
N LYS A 33 -5.71 0.98 2.79
CA LYS A 33 -7.16 0.81 2.68
C LYS A 33 -7.91 1.97 3.33
N GLN A 34 -7.56 2.33 4.57
CA GLN A 34 -8.25 3.42 5.27
C GLN A 34 -8.08 4.76 4.53
N PHE A 35 -6.89 5.03 4.03
CA PHE A 35 -6.61 6.21 3.21
C PHE A 35 -7.47 6.24 1.94
N LEU A 36 -7.57 5.11 1.24
CA LEU A 36 -8.39 4.99 0.02
C LEU A 36 -9.89 5.13 0.30
N LEU A 37 -10.39 4.54 1.38
CA LEU A 37 -11.78 4.69 1.82
C LEU A 37 -12.11 6.15 2.11
N ASN A 38 -11.22 6.87 2.79
CA ASN A 38 -11.37 8.30 3.06
C ASN A 38 -11.37 9.16 1.78
N GLN A 39 -10.72 8.67 0.71
CA GLN A 39 -10.71 9.30 -0.62
C GLN A 39 -11.92 8.88 -1.50
N GLY A 40 -12.84 8.08 -0.95
CA GLY A 40 -14.06 7.62 -1.62
C GLY A 40 -13.85 6.46 -2.60
N TYR A 41 -12.78 5.66 -2.42
CA TYR A 41 -12.55 4.45 -3.21
C TYR A 41 -13.18 3.22 -2.54
N GLN A 42 -13.60 2.26 -3.36
CA GLN A 42 -14.03 0.95 -2.90
C GLN A 42 -12.79 0.06 -2.67
N ALA A 43 -12.23 0.14 -1.46
CA ALA A 43 -11.00 -0.58 -1.11
C ALA A 43 -11.30 -1.81 -0.22
N TYR A 44 -11.19 -3.00 -0.81
CA TYR A 44 -11.23 -4.26 -0.06
C TYR A 44 -9.82 -4.67 0.36
N GLU A 45 -9.69 -5.19 1.58
CA GLU A 45 -8.40 -5.53 2.17
C GLU A 45 -7.60 -6.53 1.33
N ALA A 46 -8.24 -7.61 0.87
CA ALA A 46 -7.58 -8.62 0.04
C ALA A 46 -7.07 -8.04 -1.29
N GLU A 47 -7.83 -7.12 -1.89
CA GLU A 47 -7.46 -6.50 -3.16
C GLU A 47 -6.33 -5.48 -2.97
N VAL A 48 -6.42 -4.64 -1.93
CA VAL A 48 -5.37 -3.70 -1.55
C VAL A 48 -4.09 -4.44 -1.20
N ALA A 49 -4.15 -5.50 -0.39
CA ALA A 49 -2.98 -6.30 -0.01
C ALA A 49 -2.31 -6.94 -1.23
N ARG A 50 -3.10 -7.52 -2.15
CA ARG A 50 -2.59 -8.10 -3.40
C ARG A 50 -1.94 -7.04 -4.28
N CYS A 51 -2.60 -5.92 -4.52
CA CYS A 51 -2.07 -4.83 -5.34
C CYS A 51 -0.79 -4.23 -4.71
N LEU A 52 -0.81 -3.97 -3.40
CA LEU A 52 0.33 -3.40 -2.69
C LEU A 52 1.54 -4.34 -2.72
N PHE A 53 1.32 -5.65 -2.57
CA PHE A 53 2.39 -6.64 -2.70
C PHE A 53 2.99 -6.68 -4.11
N LEU A 54 2.17 -6.68 -5.15
CA LEU A 54 2.65 -6.65 -6.54
C LEU A 54 3.42 -5.36 -6.85
N LEU A 55 2.91 -4.21 -6.38
CA LEU A 55 3.58 -2.92 -6.54
C LEU A 55 4.92 -2.90 -5.80
N ALA A 56 4.96 -3.42 -4.57
CA ALA A 56 6.19 -3.49 -3.80
C ALA A 56 7.26 -4.36 -4.49
N LEU A 57 6.86 -5.50 -5.08
CA LEU A 57 7.78 -6.32 -5.87
C LEU A 57 8.25 -5.60 -7.14
N GLN A 58 7.36 -4.88 -7.83
CA GLN A 58 7.69 -4.15 -9.05
C GLN A 58 8.64 -2.98 -8.80
N GLU A 59 8.39 -2.22 -7.73
CA GLU A 59 9.14 -1.01 -7.37
C GLU A 59 10.37 -1.31 -6.51
N GLY A 60 10.62 -2.58 -6.17
CA GLY A 60 11.75 -3.00 -5.33
C GLY A 60 11.66 -2.52 -3.88
N TRP A 61 10.44 -2.36 -3.36
CA TRP A 61 10.21 -1.92 -1.99
C TRP A 61 10.62 -3.00 -0.98
N THR A 62 11.05 -2.55 0.21
CA THR A 62 11.33 -3.45 1.32
C THR A 62 10.02 -3.88 1.95
N ILE A 63 9.83 -5.19 2.08
CA ILE A 63 8.66 -5.81 2.69
C ILE A 63 9.10 -6.48 3.99
N GLN A 64 8.56 -6.02 5.11
CA GLN A 64 8.77 -6.62 6.41
C GLN A 64 7.48 -7.28 6.89
N ASP A 65 7.51 -8.58 7.09
CA ASP A 65 6.40 -9.33 7.68
C ASP A 65 6.65 -9.49 9.19
N ASN A 66 5.74 -8.99 10.02
CA ASN A 66 5.84 -9.08 11.48
C ASN A 66 5.02 -10.24 12.07
N GLY A 67 4.53 -11.15 11.23
CA GLY A 67 3.67 -12.27 11.63
C GLY A 67 2.18 -11.92 11.76
N LEU A 68 1.82 -10.63 11.79
CA LEU A 68 0.42 -10.16 11.82
C LEU A 68 0.04 -9.45 10.51
N PHE A 69 0.94 -8.61 10.00
CA PHE A 69 0.76 -7.89 8.75
C PHE A 69 2.12 -7.55 8.12
N ARG A 70 2.06 -7.15 6.86
CA ARG A 70 3.22 -6.68 6.10
C ARG A 70 3.31 -5.16 6.16
N VAL A 71 4.50 -4.67 6.45
CA VAL A 71 4.87 -3.26 6.36
C VAL A 71 5.79 -3.07 5.16
N TYR A 72 5.51 -2.03 4.40
CA TYR A 72 6.15 -1.69 3.15
C TYR A 72 6.91 -0.39 3.32
N TYR A 73 8.16 -0.37 2.86
CA TYR A 73 9.07 0.76 2.94
C TYR A 73 9.71 1.01 1.57
N PHE A 74 10.16 2.23 1.31
CA PHE A 74 11.00 2.47 0.13
C PHE A 74 12.30 1.67 0.21
N PRO A 75 12.90 1.34 -0.95
CA PRO A 75 14.19 0.67 -0.99
C PRO A 75 15.21 1.48 -0.18
N THR A 76 15.69 0.90 0.91
CA THR A 76 16.85 1.44 1.62
C THR A 76 18.12 1.07 0.84
N PRO A 77 18.96 2.03 0.45
CA PRO A 77 20.25 1.73 -0.15
C PRO A 77 21.13 1.05 0.90
N GLY A 78 21.20 -0.28 0.89
CA GLY A 78 22.02 -1.04 1.83
C GLY A 78 21.62 -2.49 2.06
N THR A 79 20.36 -2.86 1.76
CA THR A 79 19.90 -4.24 1.97
C THR A 79 19.96 -5.02 0.65
N SER A 80 21.18 -5.37 0.21
CA SER A 80 21.36 -6.46 -0.75
C SER A 80 20.79 -7.74 -0.13
N PRO A 81 20.00 -8.55 -0.86
CA PRO A 81 19.76 -9.92 -0.45
C PRO A 81 21.12 -10.64 -0.46
N GLN A 82 21.59 -11.07 0.71
CA GLN A 82 22.66 -12.07 0.81
C GLN A 82 22.12 -13.45 0.46
#